data_AF-V2Y2X6-F1
#
_entry.id   AF-V2Y2X6-F1
#
_cell.length_a   1.000
_cell.length_b   1.000
_cell.length_c   1.000
_cell.angle_alpha   90.00
_cell.angle_beta   90.00
_cell.angle_gamma   90.00
#
_symmetry.space_group_name_H-M   'P 1'
#
loop_
_entity.id
_entity.type
_entity.pdbx_description
1 polymer ?
#
loop_
_entity_poly.entity_id
_entity_poly.type
_entity_poly.pdbx_seq_one_letter_code
_entity_poly.pdbx_strand_id
1 'polypeptide(L)'
;MNYFIEKDIKRSAGETVVDLAKYKNNDCSNLNTVFSSTLNKLKQLGDDFDLIYVNLTKEHLSIPTVRIITTPHLQSIPAPLIVASDRLFSFEKLNGYSDMIKKYEDLYMGIYPH
;
A
#
# COMPACT_ATOMS: atom_id res chain seq x y z
N MET A 1 -12.55 12.18 8.22
CA MET A 1 -13.57 11.64 7.28
C MET A 1 -12.90 10.43 6.61
N ASN A 2 -13.57 9.29 6.37
CA ASN A 2 -12.89 8.02 5.98
C ASN A 2 -12.21 8.11 4.60
N TYR A 3 -10.98 7.61 4.47
CA TYR A 3 -10.18 7.58 3.23
C TYR A 3 -10.92 6.95 2.06
N PHE A 4 -11.63 5.85 2.29
CA PHE A 4 -12.41 5.17 1.23
C PHE A 4 -13.55 6.04 0.70
N ILE A 5 -14.17 6.86 1.56
CA ILE A 5 -15.18 7.84 1.15
C ILE A 5 -14.50 8.98 0.36
N GLU A 6 -13.29 9.37 0.73
CA GLU A 6 -12.58 10.44 0.01
C GLU A 6 -12.06 10.04 -1.35
N LYS A 7 -11.51 8.83 -1.48
CA LYS A 7 -10.99 8.29 -2.75
C LYS A 7 -12.11 7.96 -3.74
N ASP A 8 -13.19 7.34 -3.26
CA ASP A 8 -14.21 6.77 -4.15
C ASP A 8 -15.45 7.69 -4.31
N ILE A 9 -15.71 8.61 -3.35
CA ILE A 9 -16.96 9.40 -3.30
C ILE A 9 -16.71 10.91 -3.39
N LYS A 10 -15.67 11.48 -2.77
CA LYS A 10 -15.41 12.92 -2.86
C LYS A 10 -14.69 13.30 -4.15
N ARG A 11 -15.45 13.81 -5.12
CA ARG A 11 -14.92 14.70 -6.15
C ARG A 11 -14.50 16.03 -5.53
N SER A 12 -13.33 16.55 -5.89
CA SER A 12 -12.99 17.95 -5.66
C SER A 12 -14.09 18.82 -6.26
N ALA A 13 -14.53 19.89 -5.58
CA ALA A 13 -15.55 20.79 -6.10
C ALA A 13 -15.05 21.45 -7.41
N GLY A 14 -15.47 20.90 -8.56
CA GLY A 14 -15.06 21.36 -9.90
C GLY A 14 -14.36 20.31 -10.79
N GLU A 15 -13.90 19.17 -10.27
CA GLU A 15 -13.32 18.10 -11.10
C GLU A 15 -14.41 17.10 -11.53
N THR A 16 -14.86 17.19 -12.79
CA THR A 16 -15.74 16.19 -13.43
C THR A 16 -14.97 15.02 -14.02
N VAL A 17 -13.72 15.24 -14.42
CA VAL A 17 -12.80 14.23 -14.98
C VAL A 17 -11.40 14.50 -14.48
N VAL A 18 -10.83 13.52 -13.77
CA VAL A 18 -9.42 13.54 -13.39
C VAL A 18 -8.59 13.07 -14.59
N ASP A 19 -7.79 13.95 -15.18
CA ASP A 19 -6.85 13.54 -16.22
C ASP A 19 -5.79 12.59 -15.65
N LEU A 20 -5.75 11.36 -16.16
CA LEU A 20 -4.78 10.35 -15.75
C LEU A 20 -3.34 10.76 -16.08
N ALA A 21 -3.14 11.65 -17.05
CA ALA A 21 -1.82 12.20 -17.38
C ALA A 21 -1.20 13.03 -16.23
N LYS A 22 -2.01 13.46 -15.26
CA LYS A 22 -1.50 14.11 -14.04
C LYS A 22 -0.65 13.18 -13.18
N TYR A 23 -0.88 11.87 -13.29
CA TYR A 23 -0.04 10.86 -12.66
C TYR A 23 1.09 10.52 -13.63
N LYS A 24 2.31 10.96 -13.31
CA LYS A 24 3.49 10.56 -14.08
C LYS A 24 3.60 9.03 -14.09
N ASN A 25 3.42 8.44 -15.27
CA ASN A 25 3.81 7.05 -15.48
C ASN A 25 5.33 6.98 -15.43
N ASN A 26 5.83 6.24 -14.45
CA ASN A 26 7.25 5.90 -14.42
C ASN A 26 7.52 4.92 -15.56
N ASP A 27 8.68 5.04 -16.19
CA ASP A 27 9.12 4.09 -17.20
C ASP A 27 9.27 2.70 -16.57
N CYS A 28 8.48 1.74 -17.07
CA CYS A 28 8.46 0.34 -16.63
C CYS A 28 9.09 -0.60 -17.67
N SER A 29 9.80 -0.07 -18.67
CA SER A 29 10.41 -0.88 -19.74
C SER A 29 11.55 -1.79 -19.27
N ASN A 30 12.19 -1.46 -18.13
CA ASN A 30 13.32 -2.20 -17.58
C ASN A 30 13.04 -2.66 -16.15
N LEU A 31 13.11 -3.98 -15.92
CA LEU A 31 12.91 -4.61 -14.62
C LEU A 31 13.83 -4.05 -13.53
N ASN A 32 15.11 -3.83 -13.82
CA ASN A 32 16.06 -3.31 -12.83
C ASN A 32 15.71 -1.88 -12.40
N THR A 33 15.23 -1.05 -13.34
CA THR A 33 14.75 0.30 -13.04
C THR A 33 13.49 0.26 -12.17
N VAL A 34 12.56 -0.65 -12.48
CA VAL A 34 11.35 -0.87 -11.68
C VAL A 34 11.70 -1.35 -10.27
N PHE A 35 12.59 -2.33 -10.13
CA PHE A 35 13.03 -2.82 -8.82
C PHE A 35 13.72 -1.73 -8.00
N SER A 36 14.66 -1.01 -8.60
CA SER A 36 15.42 0.04 -7.91
C SER A 36 14.50 1.18 -7.45
N SER A 37 13.59 1.63 -8.32
CA SER A 37 12.62 2.68 -7.97
C SER A 37 11.63 2.23 -6.90
N THR A 38 11.16 0.99 -6.95
CA THR A 38 10.28 0.41 -5.93
C THR A 38 10.99 0.30 -4.59
N LEU A 39 12.22 -0.23 -4.57
CA LEU A 39 13.02 -0.35 -3.36
C LEU A 39 13.29 1.02 -2.74
N ASN A 40 13.61 2.03 -3.54
CA ASN A 40 13.83 3.39 -3.04
C ASN A 40 12.57 3.98 -2.39
N LYS A 41 11.39 3.77 -2.99
CA LYS A 41 10.11 4.20 -2.38
C LYS A 41 9.81 3.46 -1.08
N LEU A 42 10.12 2.17 -1.03
CA LEU A 42 9.94 1.36 0.17
C LEU A 42 10.87 1.80 1.31
N LYS A 43 12.13 2.14 1.00
CA LYS A 43 13.08 2.70 1.99
C LYS A 43 12.64 4.07 2.54
N GLN A 44 11.89 4.86 1.77
CA GLN A 44 11.31 6.12 2.26
C GLN A 44 10.22 5.91 3.32
N LEU A 45 9.77 4.67 3.55
CA LEU A 45 8.74 4.38 4.55
C LEU A 45 9.27 4.39 5.99
N GLY A 46 10.59 4.36 6.19
CA GLY A 46 11.25 4.43 7.49
C GLY A 46 12.56 3.65 7.53
N ASP A 47 13.43 4.00 8.48
CA ASP A 47 14.76 3.39 8.63
C ASP A 47 14.69 1.92 9.08
N ASP A 48 13.59 1.50 9.72
CA ASP A 48 13.35 0.12 10.15
C ASP A 48 12.75 -0.76 9.02
N PHE A 49 12.71 -0.26 7.77
CA PHE A 49 12.18 -1.01 6.65
C PHE A 49 13.19 -2.01 6.08
N ASP A 50 12.96 -3.30 6.33
CA ASP A 50 13.71 -4.38 5.71
C ASP A 50 12.87 -5.16 4.69
N LEU A 51 13.55 -5.62 3.64
CA LEU A 51 12.99 -6.49 2.61
C LEU A 51 13.84 -7.76 2.51
N ILE A 52 13.22 -8.88 2.85
CA ILE A 52 13.84 -10.21 2.80
C ILE A 52 13.15 -10.99 1.69
N TYR A 53 13.92 -11.70 0.87
CA TYR A 53 13.36 -12.62 -0.11
C TYR A 53 13.77 -14.06 0.20
N VAL A 54 12.85 -14.98 -0.05
CA VAL A 54 13.07 -16.42 0.05
C VAL A 54 12.86 -17.02 -1.32
N ASN A 55 13.87 -17.70 -1.85
CA ASN A 55 13.75 -18.46 -3.08
C ASN A 55 12.95 -19.74 -2.81
N LEU A 56 11.81 -19.88 -3.49
CA LEU A 56 10.90 -21.03 -3.42
C LEU A 56 10.87 -21.81 -4.74
N THR A 57 11.80 -21.53 -5.65
CA THR A 57 11.90 -22.21 -6.95
C THR A 57 12.08 -23.71 -6.73
N LYS A 58 11.17 -24.50 -7.28
CA LYS A 58 11.28 -25.95 -7.32
C LYS A 58 12.04 -26.35 -8.58
N GLU A 59 13.18 -27.03 -8.42
CA GLU A 59 14.06 -27.41 -9.55
C GLU A 59 13.32 -28.15 -10.66
N HIS A 60 12.40 -29.05 -10.32
CA HIS A 60 11.63 -29.84 -11.30
C HIS A 60 10.56 -29.04 -12.05
N LEU A 61 10.18 -27.86 -11.58
CA LEU A 61 9.23 -26.98 -12.28
C LEU A 61 9.95 -25.93 -13.12
N SER A 62 11.21 -25.62 -12.81
CA SER A 62 12.02 -24.60 -13.50
C SER A 62 11.35 -23.21 -13.62
N ILE A 63 10.36 -22.93 -12.76
CA ILE A 63 9.67 -21.62 -12.70
C ILE A 63 10.20 -20.85 -11.49
N PRO A 64 10.89 -19.71 -11.71
CA PRO A 64 11.38 -18.87 -10.63
C PRO A 64 10.23 -18.41 -9.73
N THR A 65 10.30 -18.76 -8.45
CA THR A 65 9.29 -18.39 -7.46
C THR A 65 9.98 -17.82 -6.24
N VAL A 66 9.52 -16.65 -5.78
CA VAL A 66 10.06 -15.99 -4.59
C VAL A 66 8.94 -15.58 -3.65
N ARG A 67 9.20 -15.63 -2.35
CA ARG A 67 8.38 -14.98 -1.33
C ARG A 67 9.13 -13.76 -0.81
N ILE A 68 8.45 -12.62 -0.80
CA ILE A 68 8.98 -11.38 -0.23
C ILE A 68 8.34 -11.17 1.14
N ILE A 69 9.17 -10.85 2.13
CA ILE A 69 8.80 -10.54 3.49
C ILE A 69 9.30 -9.12 3.78
N THR A 70 8.44 -8.29 4.37
CA THR A 70 8.76 -6.91 4.73
C THR A 70 8.56 -6.70 6.22
N THR A 71 9.45 -5.93 6.85
CA THR A 71 9.29 -5.42 8.21
C THR A 71 9.44 -3.91 8.17
N PRO A 72 8.55 -3.11 8.80
CA PRO A 72 7.27 -3.52 9.37
C PRO A 72 6.32 -4.07 8.28
N HIS A 73 5.43 -4.98 8.68
CA HIS A 73 4.56 -5.71 7.74
C HIS A 73 3.65 -4.76 6.95
N LEU A 74 3.70 -4.85 5.63
CA LEU A 74 2.73 -4.19 4.76
C LEU A 74 1.39 -4.94 4.82
N GLN A 75 0.36 -4.30 5.38
CA GLN A 75 -0.98 -4.86 5.47
C GLN A 75 -1.53 -5.14 4.07
N SER A 76 -1.90 -6.40 3.79
CA SER A 76 -2.66 -6.76 2.59
C SER A 76 -4.14 -6.44 2.82
N ILE A 77 -4.76 -5.70 1.90
CA ILE A 77 -6.19 -5.32 1.95
C ILE A 77 -7.13 -6.53 2.16
N PRO A 78 -6.96 -7.66 1.46
CA PRO A 78 -7.80 -8.85 1.66
C PRO A 78 -7.36 -9.76 2.82
N ALA A 79 -6.27 -9.49 3.52
CA ALA A 79 -5.89 -10.32 4.67
C ALA A 79 -6.79 -9.96 5.87
N PRO A 80 -7.42 -10.94 6.54
CA PRO A 80 -8.19 -10.65 7.74
C PRO A 80 -7.26 -9.95 8.73
N LEU A 81 -7.67 -8.78 9.27
CA LEU A 81 -6.85 -7.95 10.15
C LEU A 81 -6.70 -8.56 11.56
N ILE A 82 -6.51 -9.89 11.64
CA ILE A 82 -6.16 -10.62 12.87
C ILE A 82 -4.89 -10.02 13.49
N VAL A 83 -4.02 -9.45 12.64
CA VAL A 83 -2.91 -8.60 13.04
C VAL A 83 -2.94 -7.35 12.16
N ALA A 84 -3.40 -6.23 12.71
CA ALA A 84 -3.35 -4.93 12.06
C ALA A 84 -1.96 -4.31 12.30
N SER A 85 -1.30 -3.81 11.25
CA SER A 85 -0.05 -3.05 11.42
C SER A 85 -0.35 -1.64 11.90
N ASP A 86 0.53 -1.06 12.72
CA ASP A 86 0.39 0.31 13.22
C ASP A 86 0.23 1.35 12.10
N ARG A 87 0.82 1.05 10.93
CA ARG A 87 0.70 1.84 9.72
C ARG A 87 -0.74 1.95 9.24
N LEU A 88 -1.58 0.92 9.43
CA LEU A 88 -2.98 0.96 9.03
C LEU A 88 -3.76 2.05 9.79
N PHE A 89 -3.52 2.18 11.09
CA PHE A 89 -4.22 3.18 11.93
C PHE A 89 -3.77 4.61 11.66
N SER A 90 -2.51 4.78 11.27
CA SER A 90 -1.89 6.07 10.95
C SER A 90 -2.00 6.46 9.47
N PHE A 91 -2.46 5.54 8.60
CA PHE A 91 -2.47 5.72 7.15
C PHE A 91 -3.19 7.00 6.71
N GLU A 92 -4.39 7.26 7.23
CA GLU A 92 -5.17 8.44 6.85
C GLU A 92 -4.46 9.75 7.22
N LYS A 93 -3.84 9.78 8.39
CA LYS A 93 -3.09 10.94 8.87
C LYS A 93 -1.81 11.15 8.08
N LEU A 94 -1.04 10.08 7.82
CA LEU A 94 0.20 10.15 7.05
C LEU A 94 -0.01 10.65 5.62
N ASN A 95 -1.18 10.41 5.04
CA ASN A 95 -1.50 10.84 3.68
C ASN A 95 -2.41 12.09 3.63
N GLY A 96 -2.70 12.72 4.79
CA GLY A 96 -3.47 13.96 4.85
C GLY A 96 -4.98 13.83 4.58
N TYR A 97 -5.54 12.62 4.67
CA TYR A 97 -6.98 12.37 4.48
C TYR A 97 -7.81 12.66 5.75
N SER A 98 -7.20 12.56 6.93
CA SER A 98 -7.87 12.82 8.21
C SER A 98 -6.85 13.14 9.29
N ASP A 99 -7.15 14.12 10.15
CA ASP A 99 -6.30 14.45 11.30
C ASP A 99 -6.43 13.44 12.46
N MET A 100 -7.47 12.60 12.43
CA MET A 100 -7.71 11.57 13.44
C MET A 100 -6.98 10.28 13.12
N ILE A 101 -6.27 9.73 14.11
CA ILE A 101 -5.75 8.36 14.08
C ILE A 101 -6.94 7.41 14.28
N LYS A 102 -7.05 6.41 13.40
CA LYS A 102 -8.15 5.44 13.45
C LYS A 102 -7.99 4.51 14.65
N LYS A 103 -9.11 4.08 15.21
CA LYS A 103 -9.16 2.97 16.16
C LYS A 103 -9.61 1.69 15.48
N TYR A 104 -9.46 0.58 16.18
CA TYR A 104 -9.89 -0.73 15.70
C TYR A 104 -11.39 -0.74 15.35
N GLU A 105 -12.22 -0.10 16.17
CA GLU A 105 -13.66 0.01 15.97
C GLU A 105 -14.00 0.80 14.70
N ASP A 106 -13.22 1.81 14.35
CA ASP A 106 -13.43 2.58 13.11
C ASP A 106 -13.16 1.75 11.85
N LEU A 107 -12.22 0.80 11.94
CA LEU A 107 -11.83 -0.08 10.84
C LEU A 107 -12.79 -1.27 10.70
N TYR A 108 -13.37 -1.77 11.80
CA TYR A 108 -14.18 -3.00 11.82
C TYR A 108 -15.68 -2.77 11.98
N MET A 109 -16.08 -1.68 12.62
CA MET A 109 -17.47 -1.32 12.90
C MET A 109 -17.86 -0.02 12.18
N GLY A 110 -16.97 0.49 11.32
CA GLY A 110 -17.22 1.66 10.50
C GLY A 110 -18.26 1.43 9.40
N ILE A 111 -18.67 2.52 8.76
CA ILE A 111 -19.74 2.58 7.75
C ILE A 111 -19.35 1.89 6.42
N TYR A 112 -18.12 1.39 6.30
CA TYR A 112 -17.62 0.76 5.08
C TYR A 112 -17.68 -0.76 5.24
N PRO A 113 -18.47 -1.49 4.42
CA PRO A 113 -18.54 -2.94 4.51
C PRO A 113 -17.23 -3.57 4.03
N HIS A 114 -16.75 -4.56 4.79
CA HIS A 114 -15.54 -5.35 4.52
C HIS A 114 -15.79 -6.40 3.44
#